data_AF-A0A1F4EVN7-F1
#
_entry.id   AF-A0A1F4EVN7-F1
#
_cell.length_a   1.000
_cell.length_b   1.000
_cell.length_c   1.000
_cell.angle_alpha   90.00
_cell.angle_beta   90.00
_cell.angle_gamma   90.00
#
_symmetry.space_group_name_H-M   'P 1'
#
loop_
_entity.id
_entity.type
_entity.pdbx_description
1 polymer ?
#
loop_
_entity_poly.entity_id
_entity_poly.type
_entity_poly.pdbx_seq_one_letter_code
_entity_poly.pdbx_strand_id
1 'polypeptide(L)' 'MESEERVARIWQARKLVIAAMSGCDSPQIEAILRNADTELHWALWNLGEAVSLRPELDYGESA' A
#
# COMPACT_ATOMS: atom_id res chain seq x y z
N MET A 1 -9.85 1.24 -18.64
CA MET A 1 -8.83 1.74 -17.70
C MET A 1 -7.50 1.30 -18.27
N GLU A 2 -6.72 2.25 -18.73
CA GLU A 2 -5.37 2.00 -19.27
C GLU A 2 -4.48 1.41 -18.16
N SER A 3 -3.47 0.64 -18.54
CA SER A 3 -2.61 -0.08 -17.57
C SER A 3 -1.98 0.87 -16.53
N GLU A 4 -1.54 2.04 -16.97
CA GLU A 4 -0.96 3.10 -16.12
C GLU A 4 -1.98 3.70 -15.14
N GLU A 5 -3.23 3.88 -15.58
CA GLU A 5 -4.31 4.41 -14.73
C GLU A 5 -4.65 3.43 -13.59
N ARG A 6 -4.52 2.12 -13.84
CA ARG A 6 -4.67 1.08 -12.80
C ARG A 6 -3.58 1.17 -11.75
N VAL A 7 -2.33 1.24 -12.20
CA VAL A 7 -1.14 1.38 -11.34
C VAL A 7 -1.26 2.62 -10.46
N ALA A 8 -1.62 3.77 -11.05
CA ALA A 8 -1.79 5.02 -10.32
C ALA A 8 -2.86 4.92 -9.21
N ARG A 9 -3.99 4.26 -9.50
CA ARG A 9 -5.05 4.03 -8.50
C ARG A 9 -4.61 3.12 -7.36
N ILE A 10 -3.82 2.08 -7.65
CA ILE A 10 -3.31 1.16 -6.62
C ILE A 10 -2.30 1.90 -5.72
N TRP A 11 -1.40 2.68 -6.30
CA TRP A 11 -0.49 3.53 -5.53
C TRP A 11 -1.23 4.53 -4.64
N GLN A 12 -2.28 5.17 -5.15
CA GLN A 12 -3.12 6.07 -4.36
C GLN A 12 -3.82 5.33 -3.20
N ALA A 13 -4.33 4.13 -3.45
CA ALA A 13 -4.96 3.30 -2.42
C ALA A 13 -3.97 2.96 -1.30
N ARG A 14 -2.73 2.57 -1.63
CA ARG A 14 -1.67 2.32 -0.63
C ARG A 14 -1.41 3.53 0.24
N LYS A 15 -1.25 4.72 -0.36
CA LYS A 15 -1.05 5.97 0.40
C LYS A 15 -2.17 6.23 1.41
N LEU A 16 -3.43 6.00 1.03
CA LEU A 16 -4.57 6.19 1.92
C LEU A 16 -4.60 5.16 3.06
N VAL A 17 -4.29 3.89 2.76
CA VAL A 17 -4.21 2.83 3.77
C VAL A 17 -3.08 3.10 4.76
N ILE A 18 -1.90 3.48 4.27
CA ILE A 18 -0.74 3.84 5.10
C ILE A 18 -1.06 5.03 6.01
N ALA A 19 -1.70 6.07 5.47
CA ALA A 19 -2.14 7.20 6.28
C ALA A 19 -3.14 6.78 7.36
N ALA A 20 -4.07 5.87 7.05
CA ALA A 20 -5.06 5.37 8.00
C ALA A 20 -4.45 4.47 9.11
N MET A 21 -3.29 3.86 8.86
CA MET A 21 -2.55 3.13 9.91
C MET A 21 -1.93 4.07 10.94
N SER A 22 -1.55 5.28 10.53
CA SER A 22 -0.94 6.27 11.44
C SER A 22 -1.94 6.73 12.49
N GLY A 23 -1.62 6.54 13.77
CA GLY A 23 -2.50 6.89 14.88
C GLY A 23 -3.71 5.97 15.06
N CYS A 24 -3.66 4.75 14.52
CA CYS A 24 -4.72 3.77 14.76
C CYS A 24 -4.63 3.19 16.18
N ASP A 25 -5.59 3.53 17.04
CA ASP A 25 -5.63 3.07 18.44
C ASP A 25 -6.12 1.62 18.62
N SER A 26 -6.65 1.00 17.56
CA SER A 26 -7.17 -0.36 17.60
C SER A 26 -6.19 -1.33 16.91
N PRO A 27 -5.51 -2.20 17.67
CA PRO A 27 -4.55 -3.16 17.09
C PRO A 27 -5.18 -4.07 16.02
N GLN A 28 -6.46 -4.40 16.17
CA GLN A 28 -7.17 -5.24 15.20
C GLN A 28 -7.43 -4.48 13.88
N ILE A 29 -7.76 -3.20 13.95
CA ILE A 29 -7.96 -2.37 12.75
C ILE A 29 -6.62 -2.12 12.07
N GLU A 30 -5.56 -1.82 12.84
CA GLU A 30 -4.21 -1.66 12.30
C GLU A 30 -3.75 -2.92 11.56
N ALA A 31 -4.00 -4.11 12.11
CA ALA A 31 -3.67 -5.38 11.44
C ALA A 31 -4.43 -5.57 10.12
N ILE A 32 -5.72 -5.20 10.08
CA ILE A 32 -6.53 -5.25 8.85
C ILE A 32 -5.97 -4.29 7.80
N LEU A 33 -5.59 -3.08 8.19
CA LEU A 33 -5.00 -2.08 7.30
C LEU A 33 -3.64 -2.53 6.76
N ARG A 34 -2.78 -3.13 7.60
CA ARG A 34 -1.50 -3.72 7.14
C ARG A 34 -1.70 -4.82 6.10
N ASN A 35 -2.70 -5.69 6.33
CA ASN A 35 -3.05 -6.73 5.36
C ASN A 35 -3.53 -6.11 4.04
N ALA A 36 -4.36 -5.07 4.09
CA ALA A 36 -4.81 -4.36 2.90
C ALA A 36 -3.64 -3.73 2.11
N ASP A 37 -2.68 -3.08 2.79
CA ASP A 37 -1.49 -2.54 2.10
C ASP A 37 -0.65 -3.67 1.48
N THR A 38 -0.52 -4.81 2.15
CA THR A 38 0.20 -5.97 1.64
C THR A 38 -0.42 -6.46 0.33
N GLU A 39 -1.73 -6.65 0.27
CA GLU A 39 -2.40 -7.09 -0.96
C GLU A 39 -2.24 -6.07 -2.12
N LEU A 40 -2.32 -4.77 -1.81
CA LEU A 40 -2.11 -3.72 -2.81
C LEU A 40 -0.66 -3.66 -3.30
N HIS A 41 0.31 -3.85 -2.41
CA HIS A 41 1.72 -3.95 -2.76
C HIS A 41 1.98 -5.14 -3.70
N TRP A 42 1.41 -6.31 -3.40
CA TRP A 42 1.53 -7.50 -4.24
C TRP A 42 0.87 -7.31 -5.61
N ALA A 43 -0.23 -6.56 -5.68
CA ALA A 43 -0.83 -6.20 -6.95
C ALA A 43 0.14 -5.37 -7.82
N LEU A 44 0.88 -4.41 -7.24
CA LEU A 44 1.90 -3.63 -7.95
C LEU A 44 3.06 -4.51 -8.43
N TRP A 45 3.57 -5.39 -7.55
CA TRP A 45 4.60 -6.35 -7.92
C TRP A 45 4.18 -7.21 -9.12
N ASN A 46 2.96 -7.77 -9.09
CA ASN A 46 2.43 -8.59 -10.17
C ASN A 46 2.17 -7.81 -11.46
N LEU A 47 2.01 -6.48 -11.39
CA LEU A 47 1.92 -5.60 -12.54
C LEU A 47 3.31 -5.20 -13.10
N GLY A 48 4.40 -5.63 -12.45
CA GLY A 48 5.78 -5.36 -12.87
C GLY A 48 6.32 -4.02 -12.37
N GLU A 49 5.64 -3.36 -11.42
CA GLU A 49 6.11 -2.12 -10.82
C GLU A 49 7.36 -2.37 -9.96
N ALA A 50 8.28 -1.40 -9.96
CA ALA A 50 9.43 -1.41 -9.08
C ALA A 50 9.01 -1.04 -7.65
N VAL A 51 8.74 -2.05 -6.83
CA VAL A 51 8.40 -1.91 -5.41
C VAL A 51 9.45 -2.61 -4.53
N SER A 52 9.54 -2.24 -3.25
CA SER A 52 10.44 -2.90 -2.31
C SER A 52 10.08 -4.37 -2.09
N LEU A 53 10.98 -5.14 -1.48
CA LEU A 53 10.72 -6.55 -1.14
C LEU A 53 9.57 -6.73 -0.13
N ARG A 54 9.31 -5.72 0.70
CA ARG A 54 8.23 -5.70 1.67
C ARG A 54 7.52 -4.35 1.67
N PRO A 55 6.20 -4.31 1.92
CA PRO A 55 5.44 -3.07 1.91
C PRO A 55 5.99 -2.02 2.89
N GLU A 56 6.42 -2.44 4.07
CA GLU A 56 6.86 -1.54 5.16
C GLU A 56 8.16 -0.80 4.84
N LEU A 57 8.95 -1.29 3.87
CA LEU A 57 10.16 -0.61 3.42
C LEU A 57 9.84 0.65 2.60
N ASP A 58 8.64 0.72 2.00
CA ASP A 58 8.19 1.88 1.22
C ASP A 58 7.67 3.04 2.11
N TYR A 59 7.40 2.78 3.39
CA TYR A 59 6.73 3.77 4.27
C TYR A 59 7.62 4.98 4.57
N GLY A 60 8.95 4.81 4.53
CA GLY A 60 9.93 5.87 4.74
C GLY A 60 10.20 6.76 3.53
N GLU A 61 9.77 6.36 2.34
CA GLU A 61 9.95 7.13 1.09
C GLU A 61 8.78 8.10 0.81
N SER A 62 7.75 8.09 1.66
CA SER A 62 6.54 8.93 1.54
C SER A 62 6.43 10.04 2.59
N ALA A 63 7.52 10.33 3.32
CA ALA A 63 7.60 11.44 4.28
C ALA A 63 8.17 12.72 3.65
#